data_AF-A0A1L5KKG4-F1
#
_entry.id   AF-A0A1L5KKG4-F1
#
_cell.length_a   1.000
_cell.length_b   1.000
_cell.length_c   1.000
_cell.angle_alpha   90.00
_cell.angle_beta   90.00
_cell.angle_gamma   90.00
#
_symmetry.space_group_name_H-M   'P 1'
#
loop_
_entity.id
_entity.type
_entity.pdbx_description
1 polymer ?
#
loop_
_entity_poly.entity_id
_entity_poly.type
_entity_poly.pdbx_seq_one_letter_code
_entity_poly.pdbx_strand_id
1 'polypeptide(L)'
;LLSAAINNGSFNPNATYSNANGIKVDDVEINDWSINEGISTGQNMSFAQGFSYSSNVGMTILEQEMGDKVWSNYLSLYKFGLPTRFGMVGESSGVVSRNSVNIAQSSFGQGISVTQVQMLRAFTAISNKGIMLEPQFIKQVADVNQGTVRTAKKEVIGKPVSKQAASETRNYMISVGTDPEFGTLYNKSEGSPIIQVGNYDVSVKSGTAQVADEKTGTYKDGANETLNSVVAMVPADDPEYIMYVTVQEPKTWDNNFYATVVNPVLEEAMSMGDTL
;
A
#
# COMPACT_ATOMS: atom_id res chain seq x y z
N LEU A 1 -6.19 3.91 -1.34
CA LEU A 1 -6.81 5.19 -1.69
C LEU A 1 -6.78 5.49 -3.19
N LEU A 2 -5.61 5.59 -3.84
CA LEU A 2 -5.50 6.02 -5.24
C LEU A 2 -6.45 5.26 -6.20
N SER A 3 -6.50 3.93 -6.09
CA SER A 3 -7.40 3.09 -6.89
C SER A 3 -8.88 3.44 -6.72
N ALA A 4 -9.30 3.84 -5.52
CA ALA A 4 -10.65 4.28 -5.23
C ALA A 4 -10.94 5.65 -5.85
N ALA A 5 -10.01 6.60 -5.74
CA ALA A 5 -10.15 7.93 -6.33
C ALA A 5 -10.26 7.86 -7.87
N ILE A 6 -9.40 7.04 -8.51
CA ILE A 6 -9.47 6.78 -9.96
C ILE A 6 -10.82 6.13 -10.31
N ASN A 7 -11.22 5.08 -9.58
CA ASN A 7 -12.46 4.37 -9.87
C ASN A 7 -13.73 5.21 -9.63
N ASN A 8 -13.65 6.18 -8.72
CA ASN A 8 -14.71 7.14 -8.43
C ASN A 8 -14.74 8.30 -9.45
N GLY A 9 -13.70 8.47 -10.26
CA GLY A 9 -13.55 9.61 -11.19
C GLY A 9 -13.13 10.91 -10.50
N SER A 10 -12.67 10.85 -9.26
CA SER A 10 -12.22 12.00 -8.45
C SER A 10 -10.69 12.08 -8.38
N PHE A 11 -10.00 11.71 -9.45
CA PHE A 11 -8.55 11.83 -9.54
C PHE A 11 -8.18 12.51 -10.86
N ASN A 12 -7.70 13.74 -10.76
CA ASN A 12 -7.06 14.45 -11.87
C ASN A 12 -5.55 14.45 -11.63
N PRO A 13 -4.76 13.66 -12.39
CA PRO A 13 -3.32 13.51 -12.13
C PRO A 13 -2.53 14.80 -12.26
N ASN A 14 -3.05 15.79 -13.00
CA ASN A 14 -2.36 17.04 -13.30
C ASN A 14 -2.84 18.20 -12.43
N ALA A 15 -3.95 18.05 -11.71
CA ALA A 15 -4.38 19.06 -10.75
C ALA A 15 -3.34 19.15 -9.63
N THR A 16 -3.02 20.40 -9.25
CA THR A 16 -1.96 20.70 -8.29
C THR A 16 -2.53 21.16 -6.97
N TYR A 17 -1.83 20.85 -5.89
CA TYR A 17 -2.10 21.36 -4.56
C TYR A 17 -0.79 21.76 -3.87
N SER A 18 -0.89 22.51 -2.78
CA SER A 18 0.25 22.85 -1.93
C SER A 18 0.20 22.02 -0.65
N ASN A 19 1.36 21.52 -0.20
CA ASN A 19 1.49 20.86 1.10
C ASN A 19 2.04 21.79 2.21
N ALA A 20 2.24 23.08 1.92
CA ALA A 20 2.97 24.00 2.81
C ALA A 20 2.31 24.24 4.18
N ASN A 21 0.98 24.27 4.21
CA ASN A 21 0.21 24.56 5.44
C ASN A 21 -0.49 23.31 5.98
N GLY A 22 -0.09 22.12 5.55
CA GLY A 22 -0.79 20.88 5.85
C GLY A 22 -2.25 20.91 5.41
N ILE A 23 -3.05 20.09 6.07
CA ILE A 23 -4.51 20.13 6.00
C ILE A 23 -5.10 19.85 7.37
N LYS A 24 -6.05 20.70 7.80
CA LYS A 24 -6.73 20.54 9.08
C LYS A 24 -8.04 19.78 8.90
N VAL A 25 -8.21 18.71 9.66
CA VAL A 25 -9.44 17.92 9.74
C VAL A 25 -9.92 17.96 11.18
N ASP A 26 -10.97 18.75 11.42
CA ASP A 26 -11.47 19.07 12.76
C ASP A 26 -10.37 19.65 13.67
N ASP A 27 -10.00 18.95 14.74
CA ASP A 27 -8.95 19.33 15.70
C ASP A 27 -7.56 18.80 15.35
N VAL A 28 -7.43 17.99 14.29
CA VAL A 28 -6.18 17.35 13.88
C VAL A 28 -5.54 18.05 12.68
N GLU A 29 -4.24 18.28 12.77
CA GLU A 29 -3.41 18.76 11.67
C GLU A 29 -2.71 17.59 10.99
N ILE A 30 -2.83 17.50 9.68
CA ILE A 30 -2.21 16.46 8.85
C ILE A 30 -1.15 17.14 7.99
N ASN A 31 0.09 16.71 8.17
CA ASN A 31 1.25 17.23 7.47
C ASN A 31 1.99 16.12 6.73
N ASP A 32 2.74 16.51 5.70
CA ASP A 32 3.65 15.62 4.98
C ASP A 32 4.93 15.38 5.78
N TRP A 33 5.57 14.23 5.55
CA TRP A 33 6.79 13.82 6.24
C TRP A 33 7.90 14.88 6.16
N SER A 34 8.09 15.51 5.00
CA SER A 34 9.15 16.52 4.81
C SER A 34 8.89 17.84 5.51
N ILE A 35 7.62 18.17 5.81
CA ILE A 35 7.26 19.31 6.66
C ILE A 35 7.58 18.96 8.11
N ASN A 36 7.14 17.78 8.56
CA ASN A 36 7.35 17.32 9.93
C ASN A 36 8.84 17.17 10.29
N GLU A 37 9.67 16.77 9.32
CA GLU A 37 11.11 16.62 9.46
C GLU A 37 11.90 17.92 9.20
N GLY A 38 11.23 19.02 8.84
CA GLY A 38 11.88 20.30 8.56
C GLY A 38 12.75 20.31 7.29
N ILE A 39 12.54 19.35 6.39
CA ILE A 39 13.27 19.21 5.12
C ILE A 39 12.79 20.25 4.10
N SER A 40 11.51 20.62 4.14
CA SER A 40 10.90 21.58 3.23
C SER A 40 9.95 22.53 3.99
N THR A 41 9.75 23.74 3.46
CA THR A 41 8.72 24.68 3.92
C THR A 41 7.41 24.54 3.13
N GLY A 42 7.34 23.56 2.23
CA GLY A 42 6.21 23.31 1.35
C GLY A 42 6.56 23.45 -0.13
N GLN A 43 5.80 22.73 -0.95
CA GLN A 43 5.96 22.72 -2.40
C GLN A 43 4.59 22.50 -3.08
N ASN A 44 4.50 22.93 -4.33
CA ASN A 44 3.36 22.61 -5.18
C ASN A 44 3.69 21.34 -5.96
N MET A 45 2.75 20.41 -6.01
CA MET A 45 2.89 19.17 -6.75
C MET A 45 1.55 18.77 -7.35
N SER A 46 1.57 18.01 -8.43
CA SER A 46 0.37 17.36 -8.96
C SER A 46 -0.07 16.22 -8.04
N PHE A 47 -1.32 15.76 -8.12
CA PHE A 47 -1.75 14.58 -7.36
C PHE A 47 -0.97 13.31 -7.73
N ALA A 48 -0.51 13.18 -8.97
CA ALA A 48 0.36 12.07 -9.36
C ALA A 48 1.73 12.15 -8.68
N GLN A 49 2.35 13.33 -8.66
CA GLN A 49 3.61 13.58 -7.93
C GLN A 49 3.41 13.40 -6.43
N GLY A 50 2.29 13.85 -5.87
CA GLY A 50 1.92 13.66 -4.47
C GLY A 50 1.81 12.19 -4.07
N PHE A 51 1.31 11.34 -4.97
CA PHE A 51 1.32 9.90 -4.75
C PHE A 51 2.74 9.32 -4.73
N SER A 52 3.60 9.71 -5.69
CA SER A 52 5.03 9.32 -5.72
C SER A 52 5.77 9.78 -4.46
N TYR A 53 5.46 10.99 -3.99
CA TYR A 53 6.04 11.64 -2.81
C TYR A 53 5.47 11.14 -1.48
N SER A 54 4.44 10.29 -1.53
CA SER A 54 3.69 9.80 -0.36
C SER A 54 3.13 10.94 0.51
N SER A 55 2.59 11.98 -0.13
CA SER A 55 2.01 13.14 0.53
C SER A 55 0.69 12.79 1.23
N ASN A 56 0.69 12.88 2.56
CA ASN A 56 -0.51 12.70 3.38
C ASN A 56 -1.54 13.79 3.06
N VAL A 57 -1.10 15.02 2.82
CA VAL A 57 -1.97 16.15 2.46
C VAL A 57 -2.70 15.85 1.16
N GLY A 58 -1.97 15.44 0.11
CA GLY A 58 -2.58 15.13 -1.19
C GLY A 58 -3.57 13.97 -1.12
N MET A 59 -3.22 12.92 -0.39
CA MET A 59 -4.11 11.77 -0.19
C MET A 59 -5.36 12.17 0.61
N THR A 60 -5.23 13.02 1.62
CA THR A 60 -6.38 13.54 2.38
C THR A 60 -7.29 14.41 1.50
N ILE A 61 -6.74 15.25 0.63
CA ILE A 61 -7.53 16.05 -0.31
C ILE A 61 -8.34 15.14 -1.25
N LEU A 62 -7.72 14.10 -1.83
CA LEU A 62 -8.42 13.13 -2.67
C LEU A 62 -9.53 12.38 -1.92
N GLU A 63 -9.31 12.10 -0.62
CA GLU A 63 -10.33 11.52 0.24
C GLU A 63 -11.50 12.50 0.45
N GLN A 64 -11.23 13.77 0.72
CA GLN A 64 -12.27 14.80 0.88
C GLN A 64 -13.05 15.07 -0.41
N GLU A 65 -12.39 15.05 -1.57
CA GLU A 65 -13.04 15.17 -2.88
C GLU A 65 -13.98 13.97 -3.17
N MET A 66 -13.60 12.77 -2.71
CA MET A 66 -14.43 11.57 -2.81
C MET A 66 -15.54 11.54 -1.74
N GLY A 67 -15.26 12.06 -0.55
CA GLY A 67 -16.11 12.13 0.63
C GLY A 67 -16.11 10.86 1.50
N ASP A 68 -16.20 11.06 2.83
CA ASP A 68 -16.12 10.03 3.87
C ASP A 68 -16.96 8.78 3.60
N LYS A 69 -18.20 8.98 3.12
CA LYS A 69 -19.14 7.88 2.84
C LYS A 69 -18.63 6.99 1.72
N VAL A 70 -18.11 7.59 0.65
CA VAL A 70 -17.60 6.84 -0.50
C VAL A 70 -16.29 6.17 -0.13
N TRP A 71 -15.40 6.87 0.57
CA TRP A 71 -14.14 6.28 1.05
C TRP A 71 -14.38 5.07 1.96
N SER A 72 -15.25 5.24 2.97
CA SER A 72 -15.62 4.16 3.90
C SER A 72 -16.26 2.97 3.17
N ASN A 73 -17.03 3.23 2.11
CA ASN A 73 -17.57 2.17 1.28
C ASN A 73 -16.47 1.42 0.52
N TYR A 74 -15.45 2.11 -0.02
CA TYR A 74 -14.30 1.44 -0.63
C TYR A 74 -13.52 0.60 0.39
N LEU A 75 -13.28 1.09 1.61
CA LEU A 75 -12.67 0.28 2.68
C LEU A 75 -13.47 -1.01 2.94
N SER A 76 -14.80 -0.92 2.92
CA SER A 76 -15.69 -2.08 3.05
C SER A 76 -15.63 -3.02 1.83
N LEU A 77 -15.57 -2.49 0.61
CA LEU A 77 -15.39 -3.28 -0.63
C LEU A 77 -14.06 -4.03 -0.64
N TYR A 78 -13.00 -3.43 -0.10
CA TYR A 78 -11.71 -4.08 0.17
C TYR A 78 -11.72 -5.02 1.38
N LYS A 79 -12.85 -5.12 2.09
CA LYS A 79 -13.08 -5.97 3.27
C LYS A 79 -12.15 -5.66 4.45
N PHE A 80 -11.68 -4.42 4.60
CA PHE A 80 -11.00 -4.02 5.83
C PHE A 80 -11.96 -4.07 7.03
N GLY A 81 -11.44 -4.44 8.20
CA GLY A 81 -12.26 -4.70 9.40
C GLY A 81 -12.97 -6.07 9.40
N LEU A 82 -12.81 -6.87 8.34
CA LEU A 82 -13.31 -8.25 8.27
C LEU A 82 -12.13 -9.23 8.14
N PRO A 83 -12.04 -10.28 8.97
CA PRO A 83 -11.01 -11.30 8.84
C PRO A 83 -11.13 -11.98 7.47
N THR A 84 -10.04 -12.53 6.96
CA THR A 84 -10.00 -13.28 5.70
C THR A 84 -10.68 -14.63 5.86
N ARG A 85 -10.47 -15.27 7.02
CA ARG A 85 -10.86 -16.65 7.32
C ARG A 85 -10.22 -17.63 6.35
N PHE A 86 -9.01 -17.32 5.90
CA PHE A 86 -8.25 -18.10 4.92
C PHE A 86 -7.84 -19.51 5.40
N GLY A 87 -8.09 -19.84 6.66
CA GLY A 87 -7.97 -21.21 7.20
C GLY A 87 -7.20 -21.32 8.52
N MET A 88 -6.48 -20.28 8.93
CA MET A 88 -5.79 -20.26 10.23
C MET A 88 -6.73 -19.89 11.38
N VAL A 89 -6.51 -20.49 12.54
CA VAL A 89 -7.22 -20.15 13.78
C VAL A 89 -6.64 -18.89 14.43
N GLY A 90 -7.46 -18.14 15.18
CA GLY A 90 -7.00 -16.96 15.93
C GLY A 90 -6.73 -15.71 15.06
N GLU A 91 -7.31 -15.64 13.87
CA GLU A 91 -7.13 -14.49 12.99
C GLU A 91 -7.81 -13.21 13.53
N SER A 92 -7.03 -12.15 13.68
CA SER A 92 -7.53 -10.81 14.03
C SER A 92 -8.29 -10.16 12.88
N SER A 93 -9.26 -9.30 13.20
CA SER A 93 -10.13 -8.67 12.19
C SER A 93 -9.68 -7.28 11.73
N GLY A 94 -8.68 -6.67 12.38
CA GLY A 94 -8.40 -5.25 12.24
C GLY A 94 -9.50 -4.37 12.85
N VAL A 95 -9.36 -3.05 12.73
CA VAL A 95 -10.31 -2.06 13.26
C VAL A 95 -10.47 -0.94 12.23
N VAL A 96 -11.72 -0.64 11.86
CA VAL A 96 -12.07 0.48 10.98
C VAL A 96 -12.96 1.44 11.77
N SER A 97 -12.43 2.64 12.04
CA SER A 97 -13.18 3.69 12.71
C SER A 97 -14.21 4.33 11.79
N ARG A 98 -15.25 4.93 12.38
CA ARG A 98 -16.28 5.73 11.69
C ARG A 98 -16.24 7.21 12.03
N ASN A 99 -15.28 7.63 12.85
CA ASN A 99 -15.06 9.04 13.14
C ASN A 99 -14.40 9.72 11.92
N SER A 100 -14.83 10.94 11.59
CA SER A 100 -14.39 11.69 10.40
C SER A 100 -12.87 11.88 10.36
N VAL A 101 -12.23 12.20 11.49
CA VAL A 101 -10.77 12.35 11.56
C VAL A 101 -10.07 11.04 11.20
N ASN A 102 -10.53 9.91 11.75
CA ASN A 102 -9.93 8.62 11.40
C ASN A 102 -10.25 8.18 9.96
N ILE A 103 -11.41 8.56 9.42
CA ILE A 103 -11.75 8.31 8.01
C ILE A 103 -10.74 9.03 7.12
N ALA A 104 -10.48 10.33 7.36
CA ALA A 104 -9.47 11.09 6.65
C ALA A 104 -8.05 10.50 6.84
N GLN A 105 -7.67 10.16 8.07
CA GLN A 105 -6.36 9.55 8.37
C GLN A 105 -6.16 8.20 7.66
N SER A 106 -7.23 7.42 7.49
CA SER A 106 -7.14 6.11 6.86
C SER A 106 -6.80 6.20 5.36
N SER A 107 -6.95 7.37 4.75
CA SER A 107 -6.54 7.65 3.37
C SER A 107 -5.02 7.44 3.15
N PHE A 108 -4.21 7.64 4.20
CA PHE A 108 -2.77 7.36 4.25
C PHE A 108 -2.41 6.29 5.30
N GLY A 109 -3.39 5.49 5.74
CA GLY A 109 -3.16 4.29 6.56
C GLY A 109 -3.02 4.55 8.07
N GLN A 110 -3.47 5.71 8.58
CA GLN A 110 -3.57 6.00 10.00
C GLN A 110 -5.03 5.97 10.48
N GLY A 111 -5.29 5.84 11.78
CA GLY A 111 -6.67 5.74 12.31
C GLY A 111 -7.43 4.47 11.86
N ILE A 112 -6.73 3.52 11.25
CA ILE A 112 -7.22 2.21 10.80
C ILE A 112 -6.18 1.15 11.19
N SER A 113 -6.64 -0.02 11.64
CA SER A 113 -5.78 -1.16 11.96
C SER A 113 -6.12 -2.33 11.04
N VAL A 114 -5.09 -3.00 10.53
CA VAL A 114 -5.22 -4.10 9.56
C VAL A 114 -4.29 -5.25 9.91
N THR A 115 -4.58 -6.44 9.40
CA THR A 115 -3.62 -7.56 9.39
C THR A 115 -2.84 -7.59 8.08
N GLN A 116 -1.64 -8.19 8.07
CA GLN A 116 -0.88 -8.38 6.83
C GLN A 116 -1.67 -9.18 5.79
N VAL A 117 -2.44 -10.18 6.20
CA VAL A 117 -3.25 -11.00 5.28
C VAL A 117 -4.43 -10.22 4.68
N GLN A 118 -5.00 -9.24 5.40
CA GLN A 118 -5.95 -8.29 4.80
C GLN A 118 -5.28 -7.39 3.75
N MET A 119 -4.07 -6.92 4.02
CA MET A 119 -3.31 -6.12 3.04
C MET A 119 -2.99 -6.94 1.79
N LEU A 120 -2.47 -8.16 1.94
CA LEU A 120 -2.22 -9.09 0.83
C LEU A 120 -3.49 -9.32 0.00
N ARG A 121 -4.63 -9.58 0.67
CA ARG A 121 -5.94 -9.71 0.03
C ARG A 121 -6.29 -8.48 -0.78
N ALA A 122 -6.17 -7.27 -0.21
CA ALA A 122 -6.45 -6.03 -0.93
C ALA A 122 -5.51 -5.80 -2.12
N PHE A 123 -4.22 -6.10 -1.95
CA PHE A 123 -3.21 -5.99 -3.01
C PHE A 123 -3.49 -6.92 -4.19
N THR A 124 -4.10 -8.09 -3.97
CA THR A 124 -4.51 -8.96 -5.08
C THR A 124 -5.48 -8.27 -6.03
N ALA A 125 -6.37 -7.39 -5.56
CA ALA A 125 -7.26 -6.66 -6.46
C ALA A 125 -6.48 -5.68 -7.35
N ILE A 126 -5.42 -5.07 -6.81
CA ILE A 126 -4.58 -4.14 -7.56
C ILE A 126 -3.71 -4.88 -8.57
N SER A 127 -3.17 -6.05 -8.26
CA SER A 127 -2.40 -6.84 -9.25
C SER A 127 -3.32 -7.51 -10.28
N ASN A 128 -4.43 -8.10 -9.84
CA ASN A 128 -5.30 -8.95 -10.65
C ASN A 128 -6.52 -8.20 -11.22
N LYS A 129 -6.26 -7.11 -11.96
CA LYS A 129 -7.26 -6.46 -12.84
C LYS A 129 -8.55 -6.02 -12.10
N GLY A 130 -8.41 -5.60 -10.83
CA GLY A 130 -9.50 -5.18 -9.95
C GLY A 130 -10.22 -6.33 -9.23
N ILE A 131 -9.87 -7.60 -9.51
CA ILE A 131 -10.52 -8.79 -8.95
C ILE A 131 -9.75 -9.24 -7.70
N MET A 132 -10.41 -9.18 -6.56
CA MET A 132 -9.83 -9.54 -5.27
C MET A 132 -9.90 -11.05 -5.04
N LEU A 133 -8.78 -11.63 -4.61
CA LEU A 133 -8.62 -13.06 -4.34
C LEU A 133 -8.43 -13.32 -2.85
N GLU A 134 -8.91 -14.46 -2.39
CA GLU A 134 -8.60 -14.95 -1.04
C GLU A 134 -7.16 -15.48 -0.97
N PRO A 135 -6.33 -15.04 -0.01
CA PRO A 135 -5.00 -15.63 0.21
C PRO A 135 -5.09 -17.13 0.50
N GLN A 136 -4.17 -17.94 -0.05
CA GLN A 136 -4.19 -19.39 0.11
C GLN A 136 -2.83 -19.90 0.57
N PHE A 137 -2.84 -20.95 1.39
CA PHE A 137 -1.62 -21.67 1.82
C PHE A 137 -1.70 -23.19 1.63
N ILE A 138 -2.86 -23.73 1.29
CA ILE A 138 -3.06 -25.16 1.01
C ILE A 138 -3.15 -25.36 -0.50
N LYS A 139 -2.14 -25.98 -1.11
CA LYS A 139 -2.18 -26.35 -2.52
C LYS A 139 -3.00 -27.61 -2.77
N GLN A 140 -2.80 -28.63 -1.94
CA GLN A 140 -3.44 -29.94 -2.07
C GLN A 140 -3.58 -30.62 -0.71
N VAL A 141 -4.68 -31.36 -0.53
CA VAL A 141 -4.86 -32.32 0.56
C VAL A 141 -5.04 -33.71 -0.04
N ALA A 142 -4.21 -34.66 0.36
CA ALA A 142 -4.23 -36.03 -0.13
C ALA A 142 -4.68 -37.01 0.96
N ASP A 143 -5.65 -37.87 0.65
CA ASP A 143 -5.97 -39.05 1.44
C ASP A 143 -5.26 -40.26 0.84
N VAL A 144 -4.15 -40.65 1.47
CA VAL A 144 -3.30 -41.75 1.02
C VAL A 144 -3.96 -43.13 1.18
N ASN A 145 -4.96 -43.26 2.07
CA ASN A 145 -5.66 -44.54 2.28
C ASN A 145 -6.66 -44.81 1.16
N GLN A 146 -7.33 -43.75 0.69
CA GLN A 146 -8.31 -43.82 -0.40
C GLN A 146 -7.70 -43.55 -1.78
N GLY A 147 -6.45 -43.08 -1.84
CA GLY A 147 -5.80 -42.68 -3.08
C GLY A 147 -6.48 -41.48 -3.74
N THR A 148 -7.07 -40.57 -2.96
CA THR A 148 -7.80 -39.39 -3.48
C THR A 148 -7.10 -38.09 -3.13
N VAL A 149 -7.28 -37.06 -3.97
CA VAL A 149 -6.70 -35.73 -3.77
C VAL A 149 -7.71 -34.62 -3.97
N ARG A 150 -7.59 -33.55 -3.19
CA ARG A 150 -8.31 -32.28 -3.35
C ARG A 150 -7.30 -31.17 -3.62
N THR A 151 -7.29 -30.63 -4.83
CA THR A 151 -6.38 -29.54 -5.24
C THR A 151 -7.10 -28.21 -5.21
N ALA A 152 -6.48 -27.20 -4.60
CA ALA A 152 -7.02 -25.85 -4.54
C ALA A 152 -7.03 -25.16 -5.91
N LYS A 153 -7.97 -24.23 -6.07
CA LYS A 153 -8.02 -23.26 -7.17
C LYS A 153 -8.19 -21.88 -6.57
N LYS A 154 -7.82 -20.83 -7.30
CA LYS A 154 -8.03 -19.45 -6.86
C LYS A 154 -9.49 -19.21 -6.45
N GLU A 155 -9.70 -18.47 -5.39
CA GLU A 155 -11.02 -18.08 -4.88
C GLU A 155 -11.24 -16.59 -5.09
N VAL A 156 -12.26 -16.23 -5.88
CA VAL A 156 -12.64 -14.83 -6.15
C VAL A 156 -13.64 -14.38 -5.10
N ILE A 157 -13.33 -13.30 -4.39
CA ILE A 157 -14.10 -12.83 -3.23
C ILE A 157 -14.66 -11.42 -3.36
N GLY A 158 -14.35 -10.73 -4.46
CA GLY A 158 -14.85 -9.39 -4.71
C GLY A 158 -14.18 -8.71 -5.91
N LYS A 159 -14.69 -7.52 -6.22
CA LYS A 159 -14.14 -6.63 -7.24
C LYS A 159 -14.27 -5.18 -6.77
N PRO A 160 -13.36 -4.70 -5.89
CA PRO A 160 -13.48 -3.38 -5.28
C PRO A 160 -13.31 -2.23 -6.27
N VAL A 161 -12.57 -2.46 -7.36
CA VAL A 161 -12.30 -1.44 -8.39
C VAL A 161 -12.33 -2.05 -9.80
N SER A 162 -12.41 -1.20 -10.82
CA SER A 162 -12.35 -1.59 -12.22
C SER A 162 -10.94 -2.06 -12.63
N LYS A 163 -10.86 -2.77 -13.76
CA LYS A 163 -9.59 -3.15 -14.38
C LYS A 163 -8.74 -1.92 -14.71
N GLN A 164 -9.37 -0.87 -15.23
CA GLN A 164 -8.71 0.38 -15.58
C GLN A 164 -8.10 1.04 -14.35
N ALA A 165 -8.87 1.20 -13.27
CA ALA A 165 -8.37 1.79 -12.04
C ALA A 165 -7.19 1.02 -11.44
N ALA A 166 -7.24 -0.32 -11.46
CA ALA A 166 -6.12 -1.15 -11.02
C ALA A 166 -4.87 -0.94 -11.90
N SER A 167 -5.03 -0.90 -13.22
CA SER A 167 -3.94 -0.66 -14.17
C SER A 167 -3.30 0.72 -14.01
N GLU A 168 -4.12 1.76 -13.91
CA GLU A 168 -3.64 3.14 -13.73
C GLU A 168 -2.95 3.31 -12.37
N THR A 169 -3.48 2.70 -11.31
CA THR A 169 -2.83 2.69 -9.99
C THR A 169 -1.42 2.10 -10.08
N ARG A 170 -1.25 0.95 -10.73
CA ARG A 170 0.06 0.32 -10.93
C ARG A 170 1.00 1.20 -11.75
N ASN A 171 0.50 1.86 -12.79
CA ASN A 171 1.30 2.80 -13.58
C ASN A 171 1.83 3.96 -12.71
N TYR A 172 1.00 4.55 -11.85
CA TYR A 172 1.46 5.57 -10.90
C TYR A 172 2.40 5.02 -9.81
N MET A 173 2.29 3.74 -9.46
CA MET A 173 3.24 3.06 -8.55
C MET A 173 4.64 2.88 -9.16
N ILE A 174 4.79 2.87 -10.49
CA ILE A 174 6.12 2.87 -11.13
C ILE A 174 6.85 4.18 -10.83
N SER A 175 6.14 5.32 -10.86
CA SER A 175 6.70 6.64 -10.57
C SER A 175 7.23 6.78 -9.14
N VAL A 176 6.73 6.00 -8.19
CA VAL A 176 7.26 5.98 -6.81
C VAL A 176 8.74 5.55 -6.79
N GLY A 177 9.14 4.65 -7.70
CA GLY A 177 10.53 4.20 -7.83
C GLY A 177 11.34 4.95 -8.89
N THR A 178 10.69 5.57 -9.88
CA THR A 178 11.36 6.11 -11.09
C THR A 178 11.39 7.63 -11.18
N ASP A 179 10.55 8.35 -10.42
CA ASP A 179 10.56 9.81 -10.41
C ASP A 179 11.77 10.33 -9.59
N PRO A 180 12.73 11.04 -10.21
CA PRO A 180 13.96 11.45 -9.54
C PRO A 180 13.76 12.58 -8.53
N GLU A 181 12.65 13.32 -8.63
CA GLU A 181 12.36 14.47 -7.79
C GLU A 181 11.43 14.07 -6.64
N PHE A 182 10.36 13.32 -6.96
CA PHE A 182 9.28 13.01 -6.03
C PHE A 182 9.25 11.55 -5.57
N GLY A 183 9.89 10.60 -6.27
CA GLY A 183 9.80 9.18 -5.95
C GLY A 183 10.46 8.82 -4.62
N THR A 184 9.67 8.38 -3.63
CA THR A 184 10.20 7.99 -2.31
C THR A 184 11.06 6.72 -2.34
N LEU A 185 11.01 5.96 -3.43
CA LEU A 185 11.82 4.76 -3.67
C LEU A 185 12.80 4.96 -4.83
N TYR A 186 13.15 6.19 -5.16
CA TYR A 186 14.22 6.51 -6.10
C TYR A 186 15.55 6.67 -5.37
N ASN A 187 16.58 5.93 -5.81
CA ASN A 187 17.93 6.06 -5.30
C ASN A 187 18.65 7.21 -6.03
N LYS A 188 18.70 8.38 -5.39
CA LYS A 188 19.38 9.57 -5.95
C LYS A 188 20.87 9.37 -6.19
N SER A 189 21.52 8.52 -5.40
CA SER A 189 22.97 8.26 -5.51
C SER A 189 23.29 7.42 -6.75
N GLU A 190 22.40 6.49 -7.12
CA GLU A 190 22.60 5.60 -8.27
C GLU A 190 21.85 6.07 -9.53
N GLY A 191 20.90 6.99 -9.39
CA GLY A 191 20.10 7.50 -10.50
C GLY A 191 19.09 6.47 -11.02
N SER A 192 18.56 5.62 -10.13
CA SER A 192 17.73 4.47 -10.48
C SER A 192 16.74 4.13 -9.36
N PRO A 193 15.72 3.29 -9.61
CA PRO A 193 14.84 2.79 -8.55
C PRO A 193 15.60 1.97 -7.50
N ILE A 194 15.21 2.08 -6.23
CA ILE A 194 15.75 1.23 -5.16
C ILE A 194 15.41 -0.25 -5.42
N ILE A 195 14.16 -0.51 -5.79
CA ILE A 195 13.67 -1.85 -6.07
C ILE A 195 13.74 -2.10 -7.58
N GLN A 196 14.57 -3.06 -7.97
CA GLN A 196 14.79 -3.47 -9.35
C GLN A 196 14.70 -5.00 -9.43
N VAL A 197 14.16 -5.50 -10.54
CA VAL A 197 14.04 -6.93 -10.82
C VAL A 197 14.38 -7.13 -12.29
N GLY A 198 15.65 -7.39 -12.59
CA GLY A 198 16.14 -7.37 -13.97
C GLY A 198 15.75 -6.07 -14.70
N ASN A 199 15.15 -6.20 -15.89
CA ASN A 199 14.70 -5.07 -16.71
C ASN A 199 13.18 -4.81 -16.63
N TYR A 200 12.48 -5.42 -15.67
CA TYR A 200 11.04 -5.24 -15.53
C TYR A 200 10.73 -3.89 -14.87
N ASP A 201 9.67 -3.24 -15.35
CA ASP A 201 9.03 -2.19 -14.58
C ASP A 201 8.40 -2.80 -13.32
N VAL A 202 8.64 -2.18 -12.16
CA VAL A 202 8.14 -2.64 -10.87
C VAL A 202 7.18 -1.61 -10.30
N SER A 203 5.94 -2.01 -10.03
CA SER A 203 4.99 -1.17 -9.31
C SER A 203 5.31 -1.23 -7.82
N VAL A 204 5.71 -0.11 -7.22
CA VAL A 204 6.10 -0.06 -5.80
C VAL A 204 5.34 0.99 -5.01
N LYS A 205 5.19 0.75 -3.70
CA LYS A 205 4.80 1.80 -2.76
C LYS A 205 5.45 1.58 -1.40
N SER A 206 6.19 2.58 -0.92
CA SER A 206 6.69 2.62 0.45
C SER A 206 5.63 3.13 1.42
N GLY A 207 5.76 2.76 2.69
CA GLY A 207 4.94 3.27 3.78
C GLY A 207 5.76 3.48 5.05
N THR A 208 5.49 4.58 5.73
CA THR A 208 6.05 4.92 7.05
C THR A 208 4.87 5.20 7.97
N ALA A 209 4.51 4.24 8.81
CA ALA A 209 3.41 4.37 9.74
C ALA A 209 3.92 4.68 11.15
N GLN A 210 3.38 5.72 11.77
CA GLN A 210 3.55 5.97 13.19
C GLN A 210 2.99 4.79 14.00
N VAL A 211 3.70 4.42 15.06
CA VAL A 211 3.28 3.36 15.99
C VAL A 211 2.55 4.01 17.17
N ALA A 212 1.39 3.48 17.55
CA ALA A 212 0.67 3.96 18.72
C ALA A 212 1.45 3.62 20.01
N ASP A 213 1.52 4.57 20.95
CA ASP A 213 2.01 4.37 22.29
C ASP A 213 0.83 4.06 23.23
N GLU A 214 0.76 2.83 23.72
CA GLU A 214 -0.28 2.37 24.63
C GLU A 214 -0.28 3.12 25.97
N LYS A 215 0.84 3.74 26.37
CA LYS A 215 0.95 4.46 27.65
C LYS A 215 0.34 5.85 27.57
N THR A 216 0.54 6.55 26.46
CA THR A 216 0.08 7.94 26.28
C THR A 216 -1.25 8.01 25.54
N GLY A 217 -1.61 6.97 24.77
CA GLY A 217 -2.75 6.99 23.87
C GLY A 217 -2.52 7.82 22.60
N THR A 218 -1.28 8.25 22.34
CA THR A 218 -0.87 9.02 21.15
C THR A 218 0.04 8.18 20.26
N TYR A 219 0.60 8.75 19.21
CA TYR A 219 1.70 8.13 18.48
C TYR A 219 3.04 8.33 19.21
N LYS A 220 3.95 7.37 19.05
CA LYS A 220 5.36 7.49 19.43
C LYS A 220 6.03 8.61 18.62
N ASP A 221 7.00 9.30 19.24
CA ASP A 221 7.73 10.44 18.66
C ASP A 221 9.25 10.22 18.56
N GLY A 222 9.74 9.04 18.97
CA GLY A 222 11.16 8.70 18.87
C GLY A 222 11.65 8.49 17.43
N ALA A 223 12.94 8.74 17.23
CA ALA A 223 13.59 8.50 15.94
C ALA A 223 13.44 7.02 15.54
N ASN A 224 12.91 6.77 14.34
CA ASN A 224 12.61 5.44 13.81
C ASN A 224 11.62 4.61 14.64
N GLU A 225 10.80 5.21 15.51
CA GLU A 225 9.70 4.52 16.19
C GLU A 225 8.48 4.35 15.26
N THR A 226 8.74 3.81 14.07
CA THR A 226 7.81 3.66 12.96
C THR A 226 7.70 2.20 12.52
N LEU A 227 6.60 1.88 11.86
CA LEU A 227 6.45 0.69 11.04
C LEU A 227 6.74 1.06 9.59
N ASN A 228 7.89 0.62 9.08
CA ASN A 228 8.30 0.87 7.71
C ASN A 228 7.91 -0.33 6.85
N SER A 229 7.31 -0.09 5.69
CA SER A 229 6.86 -1.15 4.81
C SER A 229 7.03 -0.82 3.33
N VAL A 230 7.07 -1.86 2.50
CA VAL A 230 7.02 -1.73 1.05
C VAL A 230 6.19 -2.84 0.45
N VAL A 231 5.38 -2.50 -0.56
CA VAL A 231 4.77 -3.46 -1.48
C VAL A 231 5.40 -3.30 -2.86
N ALA A 232 5.72 -4.42 -3.49
CA ALA A 232 6.20 -4.50 -4.86
C ALA A 232 5.32 -5.48 -5.66
N MET A 233 4.99 -5.12 -6.90
CA MET A 233 4.30 -5.98 -7.86
C MET A 233 5.11 -6.02 -9.16
N VAL A 234 5.43 -7.21 -9.64
CA VAL A 234 6.30 -7.41 -10.80
C VAL A 234 5.77 -8.53 -11.72
N PRO A 235 5.80 -8.36 -13.05
CA PRO A 235 5.94 -7.09 -13.78
C PRO A 235 4.82 -6.08 -13.47
N ALA A 236 5.03 -4.79 -13.72
CA ALA A 236 4.02 -3.77 -13.40
C ALA A 236 2.72 -3.86 -14.23
N ASP A 237 2.80 -4.28 -15.48
CA ASP A 237 1.69 -4.30 -16.44
C ASP A 237 0.75 -5.51 -16.26
N ASP A 238 1.28 -6.72 -16.07
CA ASP A 238 0.54 -7.92 -15.66
C ASP A 238 1.33 -8.65 -14.55
N PRO A 239 1.11 -8.30 -13.27
CA PRO A 239 1.95 -8.83 -12.20
C PRO A 239 1.78 -10.34 -11.96
N GLU A 240 2.91 -11.03 -11.89
CA GLU A 240 3.02 -12.44 -11.50
C GLU A 240 3.19 -12.59 -9.99
N TYR A 241 3.96 -11.68 -9.38
CA TYR A 241 4.28 -11.71 -7.95
C TYR A 241 3.88 -10.42 -7.23
N ILE A 242 3.49 -10.58 -5.96
CA ILE A 242 3.33 -9.51 -4.99
C ILE A 242 4.28 -9.83 -3.83
N MET A 243 5.11 -8.88 -3.43
CA MET A 243 5.92 -8.99 -2.22
C MET A 243 5.59 -7.84 -1.28
N TYR A 244 5.33 -8.15 -0.02
CA TYR A 244 5.04 -7.17 1.03
C TYR A 244 5.99 -7.38 2.21
N VAL A 245 6.76 -6.35 2.54
CA VAL A 245 7.78 -6.37 3.61
C VAL A 245 7.43 -5.31 4.64
N THR A 246 7.61 -5.66 5.91
CA THR A 246 7.40 -4.75 7.05
C THR A 246 8.55 -4.86 8.05
N VAL A 247 9.03 -3.74 8.56
CA VAL A 247 10.05 -3.64 9.62
C VAL A 247 9.56 -2.64 10.66
N GLN A 248 9.35 -3.11 11.88
CA GLN A 248 8.89 -2.27 12.99
C GLN A 248 10.08 -1.83 13.85
N GLU A 249 10.11 -0.54 14.18
CA GLU A 249 11.05 0.11 15.11
C GLU A 249 12.54 -0.25 14.83
N PRO A 250 13.03 -0.07 13.58
CA PRO A 250 14.41 -0.37 13.26
C PRO A 250 15.35 0.63 13.95
N LYS A 251 16.46 0.14 14.50
CA LYS A 251 17.50 1.00 15.10
C LYS A 251 18.13 1.98 14.09
N THR A 252 18.25 1.55 12.84
CA THR A 252 18.80 2.32 11.72
C THR A 252 17.90 2.12 10.52
N TRP A 253 17.56 3.19 9.81
CA TRP A 253 16.66 3.13 8.68
C TRP A 253 17.16 3.92 7.47
N ASP A 254 16.99 3.30 6.30
CA ASP A 254 17.11 3.89 4.97
C ASP A 254 16.20 3.08 4.04
N ASN A 255 15.44 3.73 3.16
CA ASN A 255 14.59 3.03 2.18
C ASN A 255 15.42 2.10 1.27
N ASN A 256 16.70 2.39 1.06
CA ASN A 256 17.64 1.55 0.32
C ASN A 256 17.74 0.13 0.90
N PHE A 257 17.46 -0.06 2.20
CA PHE A 257 17.48 -1.37 2.83
C PHE A 257 16.42 -2.33 2.26
N TYR A 258 15.34 -1.82 1.64
CA TYR A 258 14.39 -2.70 0.95
C TYR A 258 15.04 -3.51 -0.18
N ALA A 259 16.01 -2.92 -0.89
CA ALA A 259 16.69 -3.61 -2.00
C ALA A 259 17.40 -4.89 -1.55
N THR A 260 17.84 -4.95 -0.29
CA THR A 260 18.57 -6.10 0.29
C THR A 260 17.73 -7.37 0.37
N VAL A 261 16.40 -7.23 0.41
CA VAL A 261 15.46 -8.35 0.51
C VAL A 261 14.57 -8.46 -0.73
N VAL A 262 14.07 -7.35 -1.26
CA VAL A 262 13.08 -7.39 -2.34
C VAL A 262 13.72 -7.82 -3.66
N ASN A 263 14.85 -7.22 -4.03
CA ASN A 263 15.47 -7.43 -5.34
C ASN A 263 15.88 -8.90 -5.55
N PRO A 264 16.76 -9.51 -4.71
CA PRO A 264 17.21 -10.88 -4.96
C PRO A 264 16.08 -11.91 -4.88
N VAL A 265 15.08 -11.69 -4.02
CA VAL A 265 13.94 -12.62 -3.89
C VAL A 265 13.04 -12.58 -5.11
N LEU A 266 12.72 -11.38 -5.62
CA LEU A 266 11.88 -11.26 -6.82
C LEU A 266 12.64 -11.63 -8.09
N GLU A 267 13.95 -11.38 -8.17
CA GLU A 267 14.78 -11.88 -9.27
C GLU A 267 14.77 -13.41 -9.32
N GLU A 268 14.91 -14.07 -8.17
CA GLU A 268 14.82 -15.53 -8.10
C GLU A 268 13.42 -16.04 -8.46
N ALA A 269 12.36 -15.42 -7.92
CA ALA A 269 10.99 -15.81 -8.27
C ALA A 269 10.71 -15.67 -9.78
N MET A 270 11.18 -14.58 -10.40
CA MET A 270 11.05 -14.37 -11.83
C MET A 270 11.93 -15.32 -12.66
N SER A 271 13.09 -15.75 -12.14
CA SER A 271 13.96 -16.73 -12.82
C SER A 271 13.35 -18.13 -12.83
N MET A 272 12.60 -18.49 -11.78
CA MET A 272 11.90 -19.77 -11.67
C MET A 272 10.68 -19.86 -12.60
N GLY A 273 9.99 -18.75 -12.89
CA GLY A 273 8.81 -18.72 -13.76
C GLY A 273 7.77 -19.79 -13.39
N ASP A 274 7.35 -20.60 -14.38
CA ASP A 274 6.35 -21.68 -14.22
C ASP A 274 6.82 -22.90 -13.39
N THR A 275 8.07 -22.91 -12.89
CA THR A 275 8.59 -24.05 -12.12
C THR A 275 8.22 -24.05 -10.63
N LEU A 276 7.44 -23.04 -10.19
CA LEU A 276 6.90 -22.87 -8.83
C LEU A 276 5.58 -23.62 -8.56
#